data_AF-A0A9C8T069-F1
#
_entry.id   AF-A0A9C8T069-F1
#
_cell.length_a   1.000
_cell.length_b   1.000
_cell.length_c   1.000
_cell.angle_alpha   90.00
_cell.angle_beta   90.00
_cell.angle_gamma   90.00
#
_symmetry.space_group_name_H-M   'P 1'
#
loop_
_entity.id
_entity.type
_entity.pdbx_description
1 polymer ?
#
loop_
_entity_poly.entity_id
_entity_poly.type
_entity_poly.pdbx_seq_one_letter_code
_entity_poly.pdbx_strand_id
1 'polypeptide(L)' 'MTANTNTIVKSRTSEKTNVAVEAEVSRGTLVTLGVAGAIVGLWALASLAAGMIAAGGPIALAKAWFSAVTGM' A
#
# COMPACT_ATOMS: atom_id res chain seq x y z
N MET A 1 -46.38 -33.41 -0.03
CA MET A 1 -45.91 -32.38 -0.96
C MET A 1 -44.65 -31.78 -0.35
N THR A 2 -43.48 -32.32 -0.71
CA THR A 2 -42.19 -32.03 -0.04
C THR A 2 -41.55 -30.81 -0.69
N ALA A 3 -41.48 -29.69 0.04
CA ALA A 3 -40.87 -28.46 -0.46
C ALA A 3 -39.33 -28.59 -0.48
N ASN A 4 -38.76 -28.26 -1.65
CA ASN A 4 -37.36 -28.35 -1.98
C ASN A 4 -36.59 -27.16 -1.37
N THR A 5 -36.25 -27.25 -0.08
CA THR A 5 -35.57 -26.18 0.69
C THR A 5 -34.04 -26.35 0.69
N ASN A 6 -33.43 -26.76 -0.43
CA ASN A 6 -31.96 -26.94 -0.50
C ASN A 6 -31.26 -25.98 -1.47
N THR A 7 -32.00 -25.20 -2.27
CA THR A 7 -31.42 -24.32 -3.29
C THR A 7 -31.27 -22.87 -2.83
N ILE A 8 -32.11 -22.40 -1.90
CA ILE A 8 -32.13 -20.99 -1.44
C ILE A 8 -30.98 -20.67 -0.47
N VAL A 9 -30.45 -21.68 0.22
CA VAL A 9 -29.36 -21.51 1.20
C VAL A 9 -27.99 -21.38 0.51
N LYS A 10 -27.82 -22.01 -0.66
CA LYS A 10 -26.56 -21.99 -1.41
C LYS A 10 -26.27 -20.61 -2.03
N SER A 11 -27.29 -19.91 -2.50
CA SER A 11 -27.16 -18.58 -3.11
C SER A 11 -26.83 -17.50 -2.07
N ARG A 12 -27.44 -17.56 -0.89
CA ARG A 12 -27.26 -16.56 0.17
C ARG A 12 -25.94 -16.68 0.93
N THR A 13 -25.40 -17.89 1.02
CA THR A 13 -24.06 -18.14 1.58
C THR A 13 -22.96 -17.63 0.65
N SER A 14 -23.14 -17.72 -0.68
CA SER A 14 -22.14 -17.29 -1.67
C SER A 14 -21.93 -15.77 -1.70
N GLU A 15 -23.00 -14.98 -1.53
CA GLU A 15 -22.88 -13.51 -1.42
C GLU A 15 -22.27 -13.09 -0.08
N LYS A 16 -22.68 -13.70 1.04
CA LYS A 16 -22.08 -13.38 2.35
C LYS A 16 -20.61 -13.79 2.47
N THR A 17 -20.20 -14.87 1.81
CA THR A 17 -18.78 -15.27 1.77
C THR A 17 -17.95 -14.39 0.84
N ASN A 18 -18.47 -13.93 -0.31
CA ASN A 18 -17.74 -12.95 -1.13
C ASN A 18 -17.57 -11.62 -0.39
N VAL A 19 -18.64 -11.08 0.20
CA VAL A 19 -18.56 -9.80 0.92
C VAL A 19 -17.67 -9.90 2.17
N ALA A 20 -17.67 -11.04 2.87
CA ALA A 20 -16.76 -11.29 3.98
C ALA A 20 -15.30 -11.39 3.51
N VAL A 21 -15.03 -12.18 2.47
CA VAL A 21 -13.68 -12.34 1.89
C VAL A 21 -13.17 -11.02 1.32
N GLU A 22 -13.99 -10.25 0.62
CA GLU A 22 -13.63 -8.91 0.11
C GLU A 22 -13.37 -7.92 1.24
N ALA A 23 -14.16 -7.95 2.32
CA ALA A 23 -13.94 -7.12 3.50
C ALA A 23 -12.66 -7.52 4.28
N GLU A 24 -12.35 -8.80 4.36
CA GLU A 24 -11.15 -9.35 4.99
C GLU A 24 -9.90 -9.08 4.15
N VAL A 25 -9.97 -9.24 2.83
CA VAL A 25 -8.90 -8.87 1.89
C VAL A 25 -8.67 -7.37 1.92
N SER A 26 -9.72 -6.55 1.99
CA SER A 26 -9.58 -5.09 2.06
C SER A 26 -8.89 -4.65 3.36
N ARG A 27 -9.24 -5.25 4.51
CA ARG A 27 -8.55 -4.99 5.78
C ARG A 27 -7.10 -5.50 5.79
N GLY A 28 -6.86 -6.71 5.30
CA GLY A 28 -5.52 -7.29 5.23
C GLY A 28 -4.59 -6.54 4.28
N THR A 29 -5.12 -6.06 3.16
CA THR A 29 -4.40 -5.27 2.16
C THR A 29 -4.04 -3.89 2.70
N LEU A 30 -4.97 -3.20 3.37
CA LEU A 30 -4.68 -1.89 3.97
C LEU A 30 -3.58 -1.95 5.04
N VAL A 31 -3.59 -3.00 5.87
CA VAL A 31 -2.55 -3.19 6.90
C VAL A 31 -1.20 -3.53 6.26
N THR A 32 -1.16 -4.44 5.29
CA THR A 32 0.10 -4.81 4.61
C THR A 32 0.69 -3.66 3.80
N LEU A 33 -0.15 -2.90 3.08
CA LEU A 33 0.29 -1.72 2.34
C LEU A 33 0.76 -0.61 3.29
N GLY A 34 0.12 -0.47 4.46
CA GLY A 34 0.56 0.46 5.50
C GLY A 34 1.91 0.11 6.09
N VAL A 35 2.16 -1.17 6.41
CA VAL A 35 3.45 -1.62 6.97
C VAL A 35 4.55 -1.55 5.92
N ALA A 36 4.29 -2.00 4.69
CA ALA A 36 5.25 -1.89 3.59
C ALA A 36 5.58 -0.42 3.28
N GLY A 37 4.55 0.44 3.21
CA GLY A 37 4.72 1.87 3.03
C GLY A 37 5.51 2.54 4.16
N ALA A 38 5.28 2.13 5.41
CA ALA A 38 6.02 2.66 6.56
C ALA A 38 7.50 2.28 6.52
N ILE A 39 7.83 1.03 6.19
CA ILE A 39 9.22 0.56 6.08
C ILE A 39 9.94 1.29 4.95
N VAL A 40 9.31 1.37 3.78
CA VAL A 40 9.89 2.08 2.63
C VAL A 40 10.01 3.58 2.91
N GLY A 41 9.01 4.19 3.55
CA GLY A 41 9.04 5.59 3.95
C GLY A 41 10.16 5.90 4.94
N LEU A 42 10.36 5.05 5.94
CA LEU A 42 11.43 5.21 6.92
C LEU A 42 12.82 5.06 6.27
N TRP A 43 12.96 4.13 5.32
CA TRP A 43 14.20 3.92 4.58
C TRP A 43 14.50 5.06 3.58
N ALA A 44 13.46 5.57 2.92
CA ALA A 44 13.56 6.74 2.05
C ALA A 44 13.97 7.99 2.84
N LEU A 45 13.41 8.19 4.05
CA LEU A 45 13.79 9.28 4.95
C LEU A 45 15.27 9.19 5.37
N ALA A 46 15.75 7.99 5.71
CA ALA A 46 17.15 7.77 6.05
C ALA A 46 18.09 8.09 4.86
N SER A 47 17.72 7.66 3.65
CA SER A 47 18.48 7.94 2.43
C SER A 47 18.46 9.43 2.07
N LEU A 48 17.31 10.09 2.25
CA LEU A 48 17.16 11.52 2.02
C LEU A 48 18.00 12.32 3.03
N ALA A 49 17.98 11.93 4.31
CA ALA A 49 18.80 12.56 5.35
C ALA A 49 20.30 12.38 5.06
N ALA A 50 20.74 11.18 4.69
CA ALA A 50 22.12 10.91 4.29
C ALA A 50 22.53 11.76 3.07
N GLY A 51 21.66 11.87 2.06
CA GLY A 51 21.87 12.74 0.91
C GLY A 51 21.94 14.22 1.29
N MET A 52 21.06 14.71 2.16
CA MET A 52 21.06 16.11 2.61
C MET A 52 22.34 16.46 3.38
N ILE A 53 22.82 15.54 4.23
CA ILE A 53 24.08 15.71 4.96
C ILE A 53 25.26 15.72 3.98
N ALA A 54 25.30 14.78 3.04
CA ALA A 54 26.36 14.69 2.03
C ALA A 54 26.39 15.90 1.08
N ALA A 55 25.23 16.46 0.73
CA ALA A 55 25.11 17.61 -0.15
C ALA A 55 25.34 18.97 0.55
N GLY A 56 25.46 19.00 1.89
CA GLY A 56 25.62 20.24 2.65
C GLY A 56 24.31 21.02 2.85
N GLY A 57 23.15 20.37 2.70
CA GLY A 57 21.84 20.93 2.99
C GLY A 57 20.74 20.56 1.97
N PRO A 58 19.46 20.83 2.29
CA PRO A 58 18.32 20.42 1.45
C PRO A 58 18.29 21.12 0.09
N ILE A 59 18.63 22.41 0.07
CA ILE A 59 18.67 23.22 -1.16
C ILE A 59 19.78 22.77 -2.09
N ALA A 60 20.94 22.39 -1.54
CA ALA A 60 22.07 21.90 -2.33
C ALA A 60 21.75 20.53 -2.97
N LEU A 61 21.03 19.66 -2.27
CA LEU A 61 20.55 18.39 -2.81
C LEU A 61 19.56 18.58 -3.96
N ALA A 62 18.59 19.48 -3.82
CA ALA A 62 17.65 19.78 -4.90
C ALA A 62 18.37 20.36 -6.13
N LYS A 63 19.35 21.25 -5.91
CA LYS A 63 20.20 21.80 -6.98
C LYS A 63 21.01 20.72 -7.69
N ALA A 64 21.67 19.84 -6.93
CA ALA A 64 22.47 18.75 -7.47
C ALA A 64 21.61 17.73 -8.23
N TRP A 65 20.40 17.44 -7.74
CA TRP A 65 19.43 16.60 -8.45
C TRP A 65 18.97 17.24 -9.76
N PHE A 66 18.61 18.52 -9.75
CA PHE A 66 18.24 19.23 -10.98
C PHE A 66 19.40 19.29 -11.98
N SER A 67 20.64 19.54 -11.52
CA SER A 67 21.85 19.43 -12.37
C SER A 67 22.00 18.02 -12.93
N ALA A 68 21.87 16.98 -12.11
CA ALA A 68 21.98 15.60 -12.57
C ALA A 68 20.89 15.20 -13.58
N VAL A 69 19.67 15.70 -13.41
CA VAL A 69 18.53 15.42 -14.30
C VAL A 69 18.61 16.22 -15.61
N THR A 70 19.08 17.46 -15.55
CA THR A 70 19.19 18.34 -16.73
C THR A 70 20.55 18.24 -17.43
N GLY A 71 21.53 17.56 -16.82
CA GLY A 71 22.86 17.33 -17.36
C GLY A 71 23.77 18.56 -17.39
N MET A 72 23.39 19.64 -16.70
CA MET A 72 24.12 20.91 -16.65
C MET A 72 24.97 21.07 -15.39
#